data_AF-K1THN2-F1
#
_entry.id   AF-K1THN2-F1
#
_cell.length_a   1.000
_cell.length_b   1.000
_cell.length_c   1.000
_cell.angle_alpha   90.00
_cell.angle_beta   90.00
_cell.angle_gamma   90.00
#
_symmetry.space_group_name_H-M   'P 1'
#
loop_
_entity.id
_entity.type
_entity.pdbx_description
1 polymer ?
#
loop_
_entity_poly.entity_id
_entity_poly.type
_entity_poly.pdbx_seq_one_letter_code
_entity_poly.pdbx_strand_id
1 'polypeptide(L)'
;MGQVYFTRHGQTFWNVENKICGATDIGLTELGHKQAEELGQKILKEGIKIDEILYSPLSRAADTAKHIGKVTGIPMREEIRLKEQNFGKYESTPRHGEEFEEAKKSFINHFDGGESMFEMAQRIYNLLDDLKKNQDEKTYLLV
;
A
#
# COMPACT_ATOMS: atom_id res chain seq x y z
N MET A 1 4.02 18.29 -11.01
CA MET A 1 4.15 17.11 -10.14
C MET A 1 5.56 16.59 -10.27
N GLY A 2 6.25 16.37 -9.14
CA GLY A 2 7.52 15.66 -9.15
C GLY A 2 7.31 14.18 -9.46
N GLN A 3 8.25 13.35 -9.01
CA GLN A 3 8.16 11.90 -9.23
C GLN A 3 7.23 11.25 -8.19
N VAL A 4 6.63 10.12 -8.56
CA VAL A 4 5.86 9.30 -7.61
C VAL A 4 6.47 7.91 -7.59
N TYR A 5 7.03 7.54 -6.45
CA TYR A 5 7.52 6.21 -6.17
C TYR A 5 6.42 5.41 -5.48
N PHE A 6 6.37 4.11 -5.78
CA PHE A 6 5.50 3.16 -5.12
C PHE A 6 6.36 2.12 -4.45
N THR A 7 6.00 1.77 -3.22
CA THR A 7 6.50 0.56 -2.58
C THR A 7 5.34 -0.22 -2.02
N ARG A 8 5.50 -1.54 -1.92
CA ARG A 8 4.59 -2.36 -1.16
C ARG A 8 5.04 -2.37 0.30
N HIS A 9 4.10 -2.54 1.21
CA HIS A 9 4.39 -2.94 2.58
C HIS A 9 5.30 -4.18 2.65
N GLY A 10 6.08 -4.33 3.72
CA GLY A 10 6.88 -5.54 3.97
C GLY A 10 6.02 -6.80 4.12
N GLN A 11 6.66 -7.98 4.18
CA GLN A 11 5.95 -9.25 4.35
C GLN A 11 5.05 -9.26 5.60
N THR A 12 3.82 -9.77 5.46
CA THR A 12 2.87 -10.01 6.56
C THR A 12 2.69 -11.50 6.88
N PHE A 13 2.10 -11.81 8.02
CA PHE A 13 1.74 -13.19 8.39
C PHE A 13 0.85 -13.87 7.32
N TRP A 14 -0.12 -13.15 6.77
CA TRP A 14 -0.98 -13.68 5.70
C TRP A 14 -0.28 -13.81 4.35
N ASN A 15 0.85 -13.12 4.12
CA ASN A 15 1.69 -13.42 2.96
C ASN A 15 2.37 -14.78 3.14
N VAL A 16 2.88 -15.09 4.34
CA VAL A 16 3.48 -16.39 4.66
C VAL A 16 2.46 -17.52 4.54
N GLU A 17 1.24 -17.28 5.00
CA GLU A 17 0.15 -18.26 4.96
C GLU A 17 -0.53 -18.37 3.58
N ASN A 18 -0.08 -17.62 2.56
CA ASN A 18 -0.69 -17.55 1.23
C ASN A 18 -2.21 -17.26 1.27
N LYS A 19 -2.60 -16.31 2.13
CA LYS A 19 -3.98 -15.83 2.25
C LYS A 19 -4.21 -14.54 1.48
N ILE A 20 -5.46 -14.32 1.11
CA ILE A 20 -5.95 -13.04 0.62
C ILE A 20 -5.94 -12.06 1.78
N CYS A 21 -5.33 -10.90 1.57
CA CYS A 21 -5.19 -9.84 2.55
C CYS A 21 -5.58 -8.54 1.87
N GLY A 22 -6.83 -8.12 2.07
CA GLY A 22 -7.35 -6.87 1.55
C GLY A 22 -7.42 -5.81 2.65
N ALA A 23 -8.62 -5.41 3.03
CA ALA A 23 -8.85 -4.39 4.04
C ALA A 23 -8.66 -4.88 5.49
N THR A 24 -8.46 -6.20 5.69
CA THR A 24 -8.15 -6.76 7.00
C THR A 24 -6.79 -6.26 7.50
N ASP A 25 -6.74 -5.86 8.76
CA ASP A 25 -5.51 -5.37 9.37
C ASP A 25 -4.67 -6.51 9.93
N ILE A 26 -3.52 -6.74 9.31
CA ILE A 26 -2.57 -7.81 9.64
C ILE A 26 -1.17 -7.20 9.65
N GLY A 27 -0.46 -7.42 10.75
CA GLY A 27 0.89 -6.88 10.96
C GLY A 27 1.96 -7.52 10.07
N LEU A 28 3.12 -6.87 10.07
CA LEU A 28 4.33 -7.37 9.43
C LEU A 28 4.91 -8.57 10.20
N THR A 29 5.65 -9.42 9.50
CA THR A 29 6.57 -10.36 10.13
C THR A 29 7.87 -9.64 10.53
N GLU A 30 8.74 -10.31 11.30
CA GLU A 30 10.09 -9.80 11.54
C GLU A 30 10.86 -9.53 10.23
N LEU A 31 10.66 -10.38 9.22
CA LEU A 31 11.23 -10.16 7.89
C LEU A 31 10.62 -8.92 7.24
N GLY A 32 9.32 -8.70 7.35
CA GLY A 32 8.65 -7.50 6.83
C GLY A 32 9.18 -6.21 7.43
N HIS A 33 9.47 -6.19 8.73
CA HIS A 33 10.11 -5.03 9.37
C HIS A 33 11.53 -4.80 8.84
N LYS A 34 12.35 -5.85 8.70
CA LYS A 34 13.71 -5.73 8.13
C LYS A 34 13.69 -5.23 6.68
N GLN A 35 12.76 -5.72 5.86
CA GLN A 35 12.58 -5.25 4.48
C GLN A 35 12.29 -3.74 4.41
N ALA A 36 11.49 -3.22 5.34
CA ALA A 36 11.19 -1.80 5.40
C ALA A 36 12.41 -0.95 5.79
N GLU A 37 13.21 -1.42 6.76
CA GLU A 37 14.47 -0.78 7.15
C GLU A 37 15.49 -0.78 5.99
N GLU A 38 15.65 -1.92 5.31
CA GLU A 38 16.53 -2.08 4.14
C GLU A 38 16.13 -1.13 2.99
N LEU A 39 14.83 -0.95 2.75
CA LEU A 39 14.34 0.00 1.77
C LEU A 39 14.71 1.44 2.14
N GLY A 40 14.57 1.84 3.40
CA GLY A 40 15.03 3.14 3.89
C GLY A 40 16.52 3.36 3.66
N GLN A 41 17.34 2.34 3.95
CA GLN A 41 18.79 2.40 3.70
C GLN A 41 19.12 2.52 2.21
N LYS A 42 18.39 1.78 1.36
CA LYS A 42 18.55 1.83 -0.10
C LYS A 42 18.23 3.21 -0.66
N ILE A 43 17.13 3.83 -0.21
CA ILE A 43 16.73 5.20 -0.59
C ILE A 43 17.89 6.19 -0.35
N LEU A 44 18.51 6.14 0.84
CA LEU A 44 19.65 6.99 1.17
C LEU A 44 20.88 6.68 0.32
N LYS A 45 21.21 5.39 0.18
CA LYS A 45 22.39 4.93 -0.55
C LYS A 45 22.35 5.33 -2.04
N GLU A 46 21.17 5.25 -2.65
CA GLU A 46 20.96 5.63 -4.05
C GLU A 46 20.73 7.14 -4.24
N GLY A 47 20.66 7.91 -3.15
CA GLY A 47 20.47 9.35 -3.19
C GLY A 47 19.10 9.77 -3.70
N ILE A 48 18.09 8.90 -3.61
CA ILE A 48 16.72 9.17 -4.06
C ILE A 48 16.14 10.29 -3.21
N LYS A 49 15.66 11.35 -3.86
CA LYS A 49 15.06 12.52 -3.20
C LYS A 49 13.55 12.34 -3.13
N ILE A 50 13.03 12.18 -1.92
CA ILE A 50 11.60 12.08 -1.62
C ILE A 50 11.27 13.15 -0.60
N ASP A 51 10.23 13.93 -0.86
CA ASP A 51 9.81 15.04 -0.02
C ASP A 51 8.80 14.60 1.06
N GLU A 52 7.94 13.62 0.74
CA GLU A 52 6.90 13.15 1.65
C GLU A 52 6.55 11.67 1.41
N ILE A 53 6.36 10.92 2.49
CA ILE A 53 5.83 9.55 2.46
C ILE A 53 4.34 9.60 2.76
N LEU A 54 3.54 9.07 1.85
CA LEU A 54 2.11 8.87 2.05
C LEU A 54 1.85 7.38 2.25
N TYR A 55 1.14 7.03 3.32
CA TYR A 55 0.95 5.64 3.69
C TYR A 55 -0.51 5.28 3.97
N SER A 56 -0.87 4.05 3.59
CA SER A 56 -2.15 3.45 3.94
C SER A 56 -2.33 3.31 5.46
N PRO A 57 -3.55 3.50 6.01
CA PRO A 57 -3.82 3.37 7.44
C PRO A 57 -3.70 1.93 7.98
N LEU A 58 -3.50 0.93 7.11
CA LEU A 58 -3.33 -0.46 7.55
C LEU A 58 -1.96 -0.62 8.21
N SER A 59 -1.92 -1.31 9.36
CA SER A 59 -0.74 -1.41 10.23
C SER A 59 0.53 -1.80 9.47
N ARG A 60 0.43 -2.76 8.54
CA ARG A 60 1.54 -3.19 7.67
C ARG A 60 2.17 -2.06 6.84
N ALA A 61 1.37 -1.17 6.27
CA ALA A 61 1.85 -0.06 5.47
C ALA A 61 2.37 1.07 6.39
N ALA A 62 1.64 1.37 7.46
CA ALA A 62 2.06 2.34 8.48
C ALA A 62 3.40 1.96 9.13
N ASP A 63 3.61 0.70 9.50
CA ASP A 63 4.87 0.21 10.06
C ASP A 63 6.00 0.20 9.03
N THR A 64 5.69 -0.13 7.78
CA THR A 64 6.67 -0.03 6.68
C THR A 64 7.13 1.41 6.51
N ALA A 65 6.19 2.36 6.39
CA ALA A 65 6.47 3.78 6.28
C ALA A 65 7.27 4.28 7.49
N LYS A 66 6.88 3.90 8.70
CA LYS A 66 7.55 4.28 9.94
C LYS A 66 9.02 3.84 9.97
N HIS A 67 9.33 2.63 9.52
CA HIS A 67 10.71 2.15 9.44
C HIS A 67 11.51 2.91 8.39
N ILE A 68 10.93 3.16 7.20
CA ILE A 68 11.56 3.98 6.17
C ILE A 68 11.84 5.39 6.71
N GLY A 69 10.83 6.05 7.28
CA GLY A 69 10.94 7.42 7.82
C GLY A 69 11.91 7.54 8.99
N LYS A 70 12.04 6.51 9.84
CA LYS A 70 13.08 6.47 10.88
C LYS A 70 14.49 6.48 10.30
N VAL A 71 14.71 5.75 9.21
CA VAL A 71 16.03 5.68 8.56
C VAL A 71 16.33 6.95 7.77
N THR A 72 15.34 7.46 7.02
CA THR A 72 15.53 8.53 6.04
C THR A 72 15.29 9.93 6.60
N GLY A 73 14.51 10.05 7.68
CA GLY A 73 14.04 11.34 8.23
C GLY A 73 12.95 12.02 7.40
N ILE A 74 12.42 11.37 6.36
CA ILE A 74 11.39 11.96 5.48
C ILE A 74 10.07 12.11 6.25
N PRO A 75 9.38 13.27 6.17
CA PRO A 75 8.08 13.45 6.80
C PRO A 75 7.02 12.51 6.20
N MET A 76 6.09 12.06 7.04
CA MET A 76 5.12 11.03 6.69
C MET A 76 3.71 11.48 7.05
N ARG A 77 2.73 11.14 6.20
CA ARG A 77 1.31 11.42 6.44
C ARG A 77 0.45 10.23 6.03
N GLU A 78 -0.54 9.91 6.85
CA GLU A 78 -1.53 8.90 6.52
C GLU A 78 -2.41 9.38 5.36
N GLU A 79 -2.71 8.50 4.42
CA GLU A 79 -3.60 8.74 3.29
C GLU A 79 -4.61 7.58 3.16
N ILE A 80 -5.83 7.84 3.62
CA ILE A 80 -6.94 6.85 3.66
C ILE A 80 -7.22 6.26 2.27
N ARG A 81 -7.00 7.02 1.19
CA ARG A 81 -7.20 6.57 -0.19
C ARG A 81 -6.18 5.52 -0.63
N LEU A 82 -5.12 5.24 0.14
CA LEU A 82 -4.16 4.16 -0.11
C LEU A 82 -4.54 2.83 0.54
N LYS A 83 -5.65 2.76 1.29
CA LYS A 83 -6.12 1.50 1.88
C LYS A 83 -6.21 0.40 0.81
N GLU A 84 -5.83 -0.83 1.14
CA GLU A 84 -5.98 -1.94 0.19
C GLU A 84 -7.46 -2.20 -0.13
N GLN A 85 -7.73 -2.78 -1.30
CA GLN A 85 -9.07 -3.20 -1.68
C GLN A 85 -9.70 -4.11 -0.62
N ASN A 86 -10.96 -3.86 -0.26
CA ASN A 86 -11.71 -4.78 0.59
C ASN A 86 -12.21 -5.97 -0.24
N PHE A 87 -11.72 -7.18 0.04
CA PHE A 87 -12.12 -8.37 -0.71
C PHE A 87 -13.35 -9.10 -0.14
N GLY A 88 -14.08 -8.47 0.79
CA GLY A 88 -15.36 -8.96 1.29
C GLY A 88 -15.24 -10.38 1.85
N LYS A 89 -16.08 -11.30 1.37
CA LYS A 89 -16.09 -12.69 1.85
C LYS A 89 -14.78 -13.46 1.61
N TYR A 90 -13.89 -12.97 0.75
CA TYR A 90 -12.66 -13.67 0.38
C TYR A 90 -11.46 -13.32 1.28
N GLU A 91 -11.57 -12.32 2.16
CA GLU A 91 -10.56 -12.04 3.18
C GLU A 91 -10.20 -13.33 3.95
N SER A 92 -8.91 -13.54 4.23
CA SER A 92 -8.35 -14.73 4.91
C SER A 92 -8.42 -16.07 4.16
N THR A 93 -9.08 -16.14 3.00
CA THR A 93 -9.15 -17.38 2.20
C THR A 93 -7.86 -17.60 1.37
N PRO A 94 -7.62 -18.81 0.81
CA PRO A 94 -6.43 -19.06 0.01
C PRO A 94 -6.29 -18.10 -1.18
N ARG A 95 -5.07 -17.60 -1.42
CA ARG A 95 -4.75 -16.60 -2.45
C ARG A 95 -5.16 -16.97 -3.86
N HIS A 96 -5.22 -18.26 -4.17
CA HIS A 96 -5.48 -18.80 -5.51
C HIS A 96 -6.78 -19.62 -5.57
N GLY A 97 -7.79 -19.25 -4.76
CA GLY A 97 -9.11 -19.87 -4.84
C GLY A 97 -9.80 -19.55 -6.17
N GLU A 98 -10.33 -20.57 -6.85
CA GLU A 98 -10.97 -20.44 -8.17
C GLU A 98 -12.09 -19.41 -8.19
N GLU A 99 -12.93 -19.39 -7.15
CA GLU A 99 -14.02 -18.41 -7.04
C GLU A 99 -13.51 -16.97 -6.98
N PHE A 100 -12.41 -16.72 -6.27
CA PHE A 100 -11.85 -15.38 -6.15
C PHE A 100 -11.22 -14.92 -7.47
N GLU A 101 -10.48 -15.80 -8.13
CA GLU A 101 -9.88 -15.52 -9.45
C GLU A 101 -10.96 -15.25 -10.51
N GLU A 102 -12.08 -15.98 -10.48
CA GLU A 102 -13.22 -15.68 -11.34
C GLU A 102 -13.87 -14.34 -10.99
N ALA A 103 -14.15 -14.08 -9.71
CA ALA A 103 -14.75 -12.83 -9.25
C ALA A 103 -13.93 -11.60 -9.67
N LYS A 104 -12.58 -11.70 -9.60
CA LYS A 104 -11.64 -10.63 -9.98
C LYS A 104 -11.65 -10.26 -11.46
N LYS A 105 -12.19 -11.10 -12.35
CA LYS A 105 -12.33 -10.76 -13.78
C LYS A 105 -13.33 -9.64 -14.00
N SER A 106 -14.25 -9.41 -13.07
CA SER A 106 -15.23 -8.33 -13.13
C SER A 106 -14.76 -7.11 -12.35
N PHE A 107 -14.52 -6.02 -13.06
CA PHE A 107 -14.02 -4.75 -12.49
C PHE A 107 -14.98 -4.08 -11.51
N ILE A 108 -16.27 -4.42 -11.60
CA ILE A 108 -17.37 -3.86 -10.79
C ILE A 108 -17.89 -4.84 -9.71
N ASN A 109 -17.24 -5.99 -9.54
CA ASN A 109 -17.62 -6.96 -8.51
C ASN A 109 -17.22 -6.43 -7.13
N HIS A 110 -18.14 -6.50 -6.17
CA HIS A 110 -17.91 -6.04 -4.79
C HIS A 110 -17.59 -7.20 -3.84
N PHE A 111 -17.28 -8.40 -4.33
CA PHE A 111 -16.84 -9.54 -3.52
C PHE A 111 -17.75 -9.90 -2.33
N ASP A 112 -19.06 -9.70 -2.50
CA ASP A 112 -20.08 -9.96 -1.47
C ASP A 112 -19.81 -9.18 -0.16
N GLY A 113 -19.86 -7.84 -0.24
CA GLY A 113 -19.69 -6.93 0.90
C GLY A 113 -18.33 -6.20 0.97
N GLY A 114 -17.50 -6.34 -0.06
CA GLY A 114 -16.24 -5.65 -0.26
C GLY A 114 -16.34 -4.41 -1.17
N GLU A 115 -15.20 -4.07 -1.77
CA GLU A 115 -14.98 -2.92 -2.65
C GLU A 115 -14.65 -3.41 -4.06
N SER A 116 -15.21 -2.78 -5.09
CA SER A 116 -14.88 -3.09 -6.48
C SER A 116 -13.54 -2.48 -6.92
N MET A 117 -12.93 -3.06 -7.96
CA MET A 117 -11.70 -2.49 -8.52
C MET A 117 -11.96 -1.11 -9.11
N PHE A 118 -13.18 -0.83 -9.58
CA PHE A 118 -13.60 0.48 -10.04
C PHE A 118 -13.54 1.54 -8.93
N GLU A 119 -14.09 1.26 -7.75
CA GLU A 119 -14.05 2.18 -6.61
C GLU A 119 -12.63 2.40 -6.10
N MET A 120 -11.84 1.32 -5.97
CA MET A 120 -10.42 1.40 -5.62
C MET A 120 -9.66 2.28 -6.61
N ALA A 121 -9.83 2.02 -7.92
CA ALA A 121 -9.18 2.82 -8.96
C ALA A 121 -9.58 4.29 -8.84
N GLN A 122 -10.88 4.58 -8.71
CA GLN A 122 -11.39 5.94 -8.58
C GLN A 122 -10.70 6.71 -7.45
N ARG A 123 -10.61 6.14 -6.24
CA ARG A 123 -9.97 6.84 -5.11
C ARG A 123 -8.46 7.03 -5.28
N ILE A 124 -7.78 6.09 -5.95
CA ILE A 124 -6.35 6.22 -6.27
C ILE A 124 -6.13 7.30 -7.33
N TYR A 125 -6.93 7.34 -8.39
CA TYR A 125 -6.85 8.40 -9.42
C TYR A 125 -7.15 9.77 -8.82
N ASN A 126 -8.15 9.89 -7.94
CA ASN A 126 -8.42 11.14 -7.24
C ASN A 126 -7.21 11.61 -6.40
N LEU A 127 -6.53 10.70 -5.71
CA LEU A 127 -5.29 11.02 -5.00
C LEU A 127 -4.21 11.52 -5.97
N LEU A 128 -3.94 10.80 -7.05
CA LEU A 128 -2.91 11.17 -8.01
C LEU A 128 -3.19 12.52 -8.67
N ASP A 129 -4.45 12.81 -8.99
CA ASP A 129 -4.87 14.11 -9.53
C ASP A 129 -4.64 15.24 -8.53
N ASP A 130 -4.90 15.01 -7.23
CA ASP A 130 -4.64 16.00 -6.19
C ASP A 130 -3.13 16.22 -5.99
N LEU A 131 -2.33 15.16 -5.99
CA LEU A 131 -0.86 15.27 -5.92
C LEU A 131 -0.30 16.03 -7.14
N LYS A 132 -0.96 15.89 -8.30
CA LYS A 132 -0.57 16.60 -9.53
C LYS A 132 -0.82 18.10 -9.50
N LYS A 133 -1.87 18.54 -8.79
CA LYS A 133 -2.24 19.97 -8.66
C LYS A 133 -1.25 20.77 -7.80
N ASN A 134 -0.42 20.11 -6.98
CA ASN A 134 0.58 20.81 -6.18
C ASN A 134 1.64 21.49 -7.06
N GLN A 135 1.75 22.81 -6.90
CA GLN A 135 2.63 23.67 -7.69
C GLN A 135 4.12 23.49 -7.34
N ASP A 136 4.42 22.92 -6.17
CA ASP A 136 5.78 22.78 -5.63
C ASP A 136 6.59 21.59 -6.18
N GLU A 137 6.12 20.90 -7.22
CA GLU A 137 6.79 19.73 -7.83
C GLU A 137 7.31 18.66 -6.83
N LYS A 138 6.62 18.49 -5.70
CA LYS A 138 6.98 17.48 -4.69
C LYS A 138 7.08 16.06 -5.27
N THR A 139 8.06 15.32 -4.79
CA THR A 139 8.28 13.89 -5.02
C THR A 139 7.75 13.07 -3.86
N TYR A 140 6.88 12.11 -4.13
CA TYR A 140 6.19 11.31 -3.12
C TYR A 140 6.64 9.85 -3.15
N LEU A 141 6.64 9.19 -1.98
CA LEU A 141 6.64 7.74 -1.87
C LEU A 141 5.28 7.28 -1.32
N LEU A 142 4.57 6.45 -2.09
CA LEU A 142 3.30 5.84 -1.69
C LEU A 142 3.57 4.44 -1.13
N VAL A 143 3.08 4.18 0.09
CA VAL A 143 3.28 2.93 0.87
C VAL A 143 1.95 2.23 1.18
#